data_AF-A0A1E4G244-F1
#
_entry.id   AF-A0A1E4G244-F1
#
_cell.length_a   1.000
_cell.length_b   1.000
_cell.length_c   1.000
_cell.angle_alpha   90.00
_cell.angle_beta   90.00
_cell.angle_gamma   90.00
#
_symmetry.space_group_name_H-M   'P 1'
#
loop_
_entity.id
_entity.type
_entity.pdbx_description
1 polymer ?
#
loop_
_entity_poly.entity_id
_entity_poly.type
_entity_poly.pdbx_seq_one_letter_code
_entity_poly.pdbx_strand_id
1 'polypeptide(L)' 'MSAALDQTGKDASPPRRRRRLLGWAIGLGLVAILLLANAHLVYVAFTSQPDCISHLKSPDGSEHFRAAKSSC' A
#
# COMPACT_ATOMS: atom_id res chain seq x y z
N MET A 1 41.12 44.69 -9.27
CA MET A 1 40.29 43.74 -8.49
C MET A 1 38.91 43.65 -9.15
N SER A 2 38.77 42.88 -10.23
CA SER A 2 37.48 42.61 -10.89
C SER A 2 37.51 41.19 -11.45
N ALA A 3 37.32 40.20 -10.59
CA ALA A 3 37.27 38.78 -10.95
C ALA A 3 36.25 38.04 -10.09
N ALA A 4 35.05 38.63 -9.92
CA ALA A 4 33.98 38.06 -9.10
C ALA A 4 32.60 38.14 -9.77
N LEU A 5 32.55 37.96 -11.09
CA LEU A 5 31.30 37.80 -11.84
C LEU A 5 31.40 36.59 -12.79
N ASP A 6 31.44 35.37 -12.23
CA ASP A 6 31.06 34.15 -12.95
C ASP A 6 30.44 33.15 -11.97
N GLN A 7 29.44 33.62 -11.21
CA GLN A 7 28.53 32.75 -10.44
C GLN A 7 27.12 32.76 -11.04
N THR A 8 26.97 33.12 -12.32
CA THR A 8 25.71 32.97 -13.03
C THR A 8 25.56 31.51 -13.43
N GLY A 9 24.85 30.76 -12.58
CA GLY A 9 23.87 29.77 -13.04
C GLY A 9 24.25 29.03 -14.31
N LYS A 10 25.29 28.19 -14.25
CA LYS A 10 25.22 26.94 -14.99
C LYS A 10 24.10 26.15 -14.33
N ASP A 11 22.88 26.48 -14.72
CA ASP A 11 21.69 25.70 -14.49
C ASP A 11 22.00 24.32 -15.05
N ALA A 12 22.53 23.46 -14.19
CA ALA A 12 22.72 22.06 -14.45
C ALA A 12 21.31 21.44 -14.47
N SER A 13 20.53 21.81 -15.48
CA SER A 13 19.29 21.13 -15.81
C SER A 13 19.67 19.66 -15.95
N PRO A 14 19.18 18.78 -15.05
CA PRO A 14 19.57 17.38 -15.10
C PRO A 14 19.21 16.86 -16.50
N PRO A 15 20.09 16.06 -17.13
CA PRO A 15 19.84 15.59 -18.48
C PRO A 15 18.45 14.95 -18.51
N ARG A 16 17.65 15.19 -19.56
CA ARG A 16 16.24 14.74 -19.64
C ARG A 16 16.07 13.24 -19.34
N ARG A 17 17.13 12.44 -19.52
CA ARG A 17 17.23 11.03 -19.13
C ARG A 17 17.23 10.81 -17.61
N ARG A 18 17.97 11.60 -16.83
CA ARG A 18 18.01 11.51 -15.35
C ARG A 18 16.66 11.88 -14.72
N ARG A 19 15.96 12.88 -15.26
CA ARG A 19 14.60 13.23 -14.82
C ARG A 19 13.59 12.12 -15.14
N ARG A 20 13.71 11.47 -16.30
CA ARG A 20 12.91 10.28 -16.65
C ARG A 20 13.20 9.08 -15.75
N LEU A 21 14.47 8.79 -15.47
CA LEU A 21 14.87 7.71 -14.55
C LEU A 21 14.34 7.96 -13.14
N LEU A 22 14.40 9.20 -12.65
CA LEU A 22 13.83 9.56 -11.36
C LEU A 22 12.30 9.37 -11.33
N GLY A 23 11.60 9.78 -12.39
CA GLY A 23 10.16 9.53 -12.53
C GLY A 23 9.80 8.04 -12.51
N TRP A 24 10.58 7.21 -13.21
CA TRP A 24 10.44 5.75 -13.18
C TRP A 24 10.72 5.17 -11.81
N ALA A 25 11.77 5.61 -11.13
CA ALA A 25 12.11 5.15 -9.78
C ALA A 25 10.99 5.46 -8.79
N ILE A 26 10.43 6.67 -8.84
CA ILE A 26 9.30 7.08 -7.99
C ILE A 26 8.07 6.24 -8.34
N GLY A 27 7.74 6.11 -9.63
CA GLY A 27 6.58 5.32 -10.08
C GLY A 27 6.66 3.87 -9.65
N LEU A 28 7.80 3.21 -9.86
CA LEU A 28 8.03 1.83 -9.42
C LEU A 28 8.00 1.70 -7.90
N GLY A 29 8.56 2.67 -7.17
CA GLY A 29 8.51 2.70 -5.71
C GLY A 29 7.07 2.75 -5.19
N LEU A 30 6.24 3.63 -5.75
CA LEU A 30 4.83 3.75 -5.37
C LEU A 30 4.04 2.47 -5.67
N VAL A 31 4.24 1.88 -6.87
CA VAL A 31 3.61 0.62 -7.24
C VAL A 31 4.03 -0.51 -6.28
N ALA A 32 5.33 -0.61 -5.96
CA ALA A 32 5.83 -1.62 -5.04
C ALA A 32 5.23 -1.48 -3.63
N ILE A 33 5.11 -0.24 -3.12
CA ILE A 33 4.49 0.02 -1.81
C ILE A 33 3.03 -0.42 -1.82
N LEU A 34 2.26 -0.06 -2.85
CA LEU A 34 0.85 -0.45 -2.96
C LEU A 34 0.68 -1.96 -3.02
N LEU A 35 1.51 -2.65 -3.81
CA LEU A 35 1.49 -4.11 -3.90
C LEU A 35 1.82 -4.76 -2.55
N LEU A 36 2.87 -4.28 -1.87
CA LEU A 36 3.27 -4.82 -0.57
C LEU A 36 2.18 -4.60 0.49
N ALA A 37 1.59 -3.40 0.54
CA ALA A 37 0.51 -3.09 1.48
C ALA A 37 -0.71 -4.01 1.25
N ASN A 38 -1.14 -4.17 -0.01
CA ASN A 38 -2.27 -5.04 -0.33
C ASN A 38 -1.96 -6.53 -0.05
N ALA A 39 -0.76 -7.00 -0.39
CA ALA A 39 -0.32 -8.35 -0.07
C ALA A 39 -0.29 -8.60 1.45
N HIS A 40 0.11 -7.60 2.23
CA HIS A 40 0.09 -7.67 3.69
C HIS A 40 -1.34 -7.81 4.23
N LEU A 41 -2.30 -7.05 3.71
CA LEU A 41 -3.71 -7.17 4.11
C LEU A 41 -4.27 -8.55 3.82
N VAL A 42 -3.98 -9.10 2.63
CA VAL A 42 -4.39 -10.47 2.26
C VAL A 42 -3.76 -11.49 3.21
N TYR A 43 -2.47 -11.37 3.50
CA TYR A 43 -1.78 -12.23 4.45
C TYR A 43 -2.44 -12.19 5.82
N VAL A 44 -2.66 -11.00 6.37
CA VAL A 44 -3.32 -10.81 7.68
C VAL A 44 -4.71 -11.43 7.70
N ALA A 45 -5.49 -11.27 6.64
CA ALA A 45 -6.84 -11.84 6.55
C ALA A 45 -6.84 -13.37 6.69
N PHE A 46 -5.83 -14.04 6.12
CA PHE A 46 -5.70 -15.50 6.23
C PHE A 46 -5.01 -15.98 7.51
N THR A 47 -4.08 -15.20 8.08
CA THR A 47 -3.34 -15.63 9.27
C THR A 47 -4.04 -15.34 10.60
N SER A 48 -5.05 -14.47 10.62
CA SER A 48 -5.68 -14.00 11.87
C SER A 48 -6.62 -15.00 12.55
N GLN A 49 -6.48 -16.31 12.29
CA GLN A 49 -7.46 -17.34 12.66
C GLN A 49 -8.83 -17.02 12.07
N PRO A 50 -9.10 -17.36 10.79
CA PRO A 50 -10.46 -17.41 10.27
C PRO A 50 -11.19 -18.65 10.82
N ASP A 51 -10.83 -19.10 12.03
CA ASP A 51 -11.45 -20.24 12.66
C ASP A 51 -12.93 -19.92 12.73
N CYS A 52 -13.69 -20.68 11.95
CA CYS A 52 -15.14 -20.67 11.93
C CYS A 52 -15.57 -21.24 13.27
N ILE A 53 -15.43 -20.41 14.30
CA ILE A 53 -15.80 -20.76 15.65
C ILE A 53 -17.24 -21.21 15.56
N SER A 54 -17.50 -22.42 16.06
CA SER A 54 -18.79 -23.08 16.00
C SER A 54 -19.83 -22.38 16.87
N HIS A 55 -20.13 -21.11 16.56
CA HIS A 55 -21.29 -20.36 17.05
C HIS A 55 -22.60 -20.90 16.42
N LEU A 56 -22.70 -22.22 16.22
CA LEU A 56 -24.00 -22.89 16.19
C LEU A 56 -24.50 -22.87 17.64
N LYS A 57 -25.12 -21.76 18.05
CA LYS A 57 -26.07 -21.78 19.16
C LYS A 57 -27.09 -22.87 18.79
N SER A 58 -27.12 -23.95 19.57
CA SER A 58 -28.14 -25.00 19.47
C SER A 58 -29.53 -24.37 19.42
N PRO A 59 -30.51 -24.97 18.73
CA PRO A 59 -31.80 -24.33 18.46
C PRO A 59 -32.62 -24.18 19.76
N ASP A 60 -32.39 -23.12 20.51
CA ASP A 60 -33.21 -22.69 21.65
C ASP A 60 -34.01 -21.42 21.29
N GLY A 61 -34.89 -21.56 20.30
CA GLY A 61 -36.24 -20.98 20.38
C GLY A 61 -36.42 -19.46 20.34
N SER A 62 -35.53 -18.66 19.75
CA SER A 62 -35.81 -17.23 19.48
C SER A 62 -35.45 -16.82 18.05
N GLU A 63 -36.48 -16.47 17.28
CA GLU A 63 -36.51 -16.44 15.81
C GLU A 63 -36.25 -15.05 15.18
N HIS A 64 -35.66 -14.07 15.88
CA HIS A 64 -35.69 -12.68 15.38
C HIS A 64 -34.35 -11.96 15.23
N PHE A 65 -33.27 -12.39 15.89
CA PHE A 65 -31.94 -11.81 15.67
C PHE A 65 -30.88 -12.91 15.67
N ARG A 66 -30.33 -13.24 14.49
CA ARG A 66 -29.18 -14.14 14.34
C ARG A 66 -28.04 -13.36 13.69
N ALA A 67 -26.82 -13.63 14.14
CA ALA A 67 -25.63 -13.11 13.48
C ALA A 67 -25.60 -13.59 12.02
N ALA A 68 -25.11 -12.74 11.12
CA ALA A 68 -24.88 -13.14 9.73
C ALA A 68 -23.94 -14.36 9.72
N LYS A 69 -24.27 -15.34 8.87
CA LYS A 69 -23.48 -16.55 8.69
C LYS A 69 -22.04 -16.14 8.32
N SER A 70 -21.05 -16.58 9.09
CA SER A 70 -19.64 -16.41 8.72
C SER A 70 -19.41 -17.04 7.35
N SER A 71 -18.55 -16.47 6.50
CA SER A 71 -18.33 -16.93 5.11
C SER A 71 -17.53 -18.23 4.99
N CYS A 72 -17.60 -19.05 6.04
CA CYS A 72 -17.36 -20.47 6.00
C CYS A 72 -18.70 -21.15 5.65
#